data_AF-A0A6P8J1Z1-F1
#
_entry.id   AF-A0A6P8J1Z1-F1
#
_cell.length_a   1.000
_cell.length_b   1.000
_cell.length_c   1.000
_cell.angle_alpha   90.00
_cell.angle_beta   90.00
_cell.angle_gamma   90.00
#
_symmetry.space_group_name_H-M   'P 1'
#
loop_
_entity.id
_entity.type
_entity.pdbx_description
1 polymer ?
#
loop_
_entity_poly.entity_id
_entity_poly.type
_entity_poly.pdbx_seq_one_letter_code
_entity_poly.pdbx_strand_id
1 'polypeptide(L)'
;MASPVFKAMLSSNFKEKDTNEIILPGKKINEFVDLLRQLYPLHDGEITLKSIKYIYSLADEYQMTKVMKDCRLFLLSTRKTKENAMDMLLLAQDLEAAEARQQCYDILNKMALTDLESLEGFSELDGPSIQALLLPMVKRLQQCISKIFPEFVGALDGMMYLWSHENNSVKMSGVPSKCPKHKIFSANYVRGRFGVDKTCERIKCDECRAMLKQMAKKAHSYSSPSSAYISENIVSVLEEMMDLIKEH
;
A
#
# COMPACT_ATOMS: atom_id res chain seq x y z
N MET A 1 -19.53 22.56 -33.45
CA MET A 1 -20.28 21.48 -32.77
C MET A 1 -19.37 20.82 -31.75
N ALA A 2 -19.89 20.53 -30.55
CA ALA A 2 -19.12 20.00 -29.43
C ALA A 2 -18.79 18.49 -29.54
N SER A 3 -19.48 17.77 -30.43
CA SER A 3 -19.24 16.36 -30.74
C SER A 3 -18.84 16.20 -32.21
N PRO A 4 -17.66 15.63 -32.50
CA PRO A 4 -17.27 15.20 -33.84
C PRO A 4 -18.23 14.16 -34.43
N VAL A 5 -18.75 13.24 -33.61
CA VAL A 5 -19.70 12.20 -34.03
C VAL A 5 -20.99 12.84 -34.54
N PHE A 6 -21.60 13.75 -33.77
CA PHE A 6 -22.80 14.45 -34.25
C PHE A 6 -22.49 15.33 -35.46
N LYS A 7 -21.32 15.96 -35.54
CA LYS A 7 -20.91 16.70 -36.73
C LYS A 7 -20.87 15.79 -37.96
N ALA A 8 -20.27 14.62 -37.84
CA ALA A 8 -20.20 13.65 -38.94
C ALA A 8 -21.59 13.15 -39.32
N MET A 9 -22.40 12.75 -38.33
CA MET A 9 -23.76 12.23 -38.51
C MET A 9 -24.70 13.25 -39.19
N LEU A 10 -24.63 14.53 -38.80
CA LEU A 10 -25.53 15.58 -39.31
C LEU A 10 -25.02 16.30 -40.56
N SER A 11 -23.73 16.21 -40.89
CA SER A 11 -23.14 16.98 -42.00
C SER A 11 -22.57 16.13 -43.14
N SER A 12 -22.31 14.85 -42.91
CA SER A 12 -21.76 13.95 -43.95
C SER A 12 -22.90 13.30 -44.75
N ASN A 13 -22.56 12.50 -45.77
CA ASN A 13 -23.53 11.83 -46.65
C ASN A 13 -24.20 10.60 -45.98
N PHE A 14 -24.58 10.72 -44.71
CA PHE A 14 -25.40 9.75 -44.00
C PHE A 14 -26.88 10.10 -44.16
N LYS A 15 -27.77 9.13 -43.93
CA LYS A 15 -29.22 9.33 -44.09
C LYS A 15 -29.77 10.34 -43.08
N GLU A 16 -29.11 10.42 -41.93
CA GLU A 16 -29.40 11.27 -40.79
C GLU A 16 -29.26 12.76 -41.10
N LYS A 17 -28.49 13.13 -42.14
CA LYS A 17 -28.30 14.51 -42.57
C LYS A 17 -29.60 15.17 -43.06
N ASP A 18 -30.45 14.40 -43.75
CA ASP A 18 -31.66 14.91 -44.39
C ASP A 18 -32.93 14.66 -43.54
N THR A 19 -32.76 14.14 -42.33
CA THR A 19 -33.85 13.81 -41.39
C THR A 19 -33.99 14.85 -40.29
N ASN A 20 -35.23 15.21 -39.95
CA ASN A 20 -35.54 16.10 -38.82
C ASN A 20 -35.47 15.40 -37.44
N GLU A 21 -35.49 14.06 -37.41
CA GLU A 21 -35.48 13.26 -36.19
C GLU A 21 -34.46 12.12 -36.33
N ILE A 22 -33.69 11.87 -35.26
CA ILE A 22 -32.70 10.81 -35.20
C ILE A 22 -32.99 9.94 -33.98
N ILE A 23 -33.10 8.64 -34.21
CA ILE A 23 -33.29 7.66 -33.14
C ILE A 23 -31.91 7.25 -32.62
N LEU A 24 -31.68 7.38 -31.32
CA LEU A 24 -30.47 6.94 -30.65
C LEU A 24 -30.75 5.61 -29.90
N PRO A 25 -30.52 4.44 -30.54
CA PRO A 25 -30.91 3.16 -29.96
C PRO A 25 -30.13 2.87 -28.67
N GLY A 26 -30.83 2.32 -27.68
CA GLY A 26 -30.25 1.91 -26.40
C GLY A 26 -29.92 3.06 -25.44
N LYS A 27 -30.23 4.32 -25.77
CA LYS A 27 -29.98 5.47 -24.90
C LYS A 27 -31.16 5.74 -23.97
N LYS A 28 -30.88 5.91 -22.68
CA LYS A 28 -31.88 6.36 -21.71
C LYS A 28 -32.06 7.86 -21.84
N ILE A 29 -33.32 8.29 -21.92
CA ILE A 29 -33.69 9.70 -22.12
C ILE A 29 -33.05 10.59 -21.05
N ASN A 30 -33.20 10.24 -19.76
CA ASN A 30 -32.69 11.06 -18.66
C ASN A 30 -31.16 11.22 -18.68
N GLU A 31 -30.42 10.14 -18.93
CA GLU A 31 -28.94 10.16 -19.01
C GLU A 31 -28.48 11.05 -20.17
N PHE A 32 -29.17 10.97 -21.31
CA PHE A 32 -28.86 11.79 -22.48
C PHE A 32 -29.24 13.26 -22.27
N VAL A 33 -30.33 13.56 -21.58
CA VAL A 33 -30.69 14.93 -21.17
C VAL A 33 -29.60 15.54 -20.30
N ASP A 34 -29.05 14.77 -19.35
CA ASP A 34 -27.97 15.24 -18.49
C ASP A 34 -26.67 15.52 -19.27
N LEU A 35 -26.35 14.71 -20.29
CA LEU A 35 -25.28 15.01 -21.24
C LEU A 35 -25.55 16.31 -22.01
N LEU A 36 -26.76 16.50 -22.53
CA LEU A 36 -27.11 17.72 -23.26
C LEU A 36 -26.97 18.97 -22.38
N ARG A 37 -27.33 18.88 -21.09
CA ARG A 37 -27.12 20.00 -20.15
C ARG A 37 -25.64 20.38 -20.01
N GLN A 38 -24.70 19.45 -20.16
CA GLN A 38 -23.26 19.78 -20.17
C GLN A 38 -22.82 20.57 -21.42
N LEU A 39 -23.60 20.49 -22.50
CA LEU A 39 -23.31 21.18 -23.76
C LEU A 39 -23.88 22.60 -23.81
N TYR A 40 -24.96 22.85 -23.07
CA TYR A 40 -25.72 24.10 -23.11
C TYR A 40 -25.62 24.83 -21.77
N PRO A 41 -24.76 25.87 -21.67
CA PRO A 41 -24.45 26.58 -20.42
C PRO A 41 -25.64 27.26 -19.72
N LEU A 42 -26.80 27.33 -20.39
CA LEU A 42 -28.03 27.95 -19.89
C LEU A 42 -28.84 27.02 -18.97
N HIS A 43 -28.43 25.76 -18.81
CA HIS A 43 -29.12 24.79 -17.98
C HIS A 43 -28.26 24.37 -16.79
N ASP A 44 -28.87 24.31 -15.60
CA ASP A 44 -28.26 23.87 -14.33
C ASP A 44 -27.95 22.36 -14.34
N GLY A 45 -27.08 21.91 -15.24
CA GLY A 45 -26.61 20.54 -15.32
C GLY A 45 -25.34 20.35 -14.50
N GLU A 46 -25.46 20.02 -13.22
CA GLU A 46 -24.28 19.69 -12.41
C GLU A 46 -23.86 18.22 -12.64
N ILE A 47 -22.56 17.99 -12.81
CA ILE A 47 -21.97 16.65 -12.76
C ILE A 47 -21.96 16.22 -11.28
N THR A 48 -22.52 15.06 -10.99
CA THR A 48 -22.57 14.50 -9.62
C THR A 48 -21.96 13.11 -9.62
N LEU A 49 -21.65 12.57 -8.43
CA LEU A 49 -21.16 11.19 -8.30
C LEU A 49 -22.13 10.14 -8.83
N LYS A 50 -23.43 10.43 -8.86
CA LYS A 50 -24.45 9.53 -9.41
C LYS A 50 -24.52 9.60 -10.93
N SER A 51 -24.19 10.76 -11.52
CA SER A 51 -24.35 11.03 -12.94
C SER A 51 -23.08 10.87 -13.76
N ILE A 52 -21.94 11.12 -13.14
CA ILE A 52 -20.62 11.18 -13.78
C ILE A 52 -20.29 9.96 -14.63
N LYS A 53 -20.62 8.74 -14.18
CA LYS A 53 -20.28 7.51 -14.90
C LYS A 53 -20.98 7.42 -16.26
N TYR A 54 -22.30 7.63 -16.32
CA TYR A 54 -23.02 7.59 -17.60
C TYR A 54 -22.76 8.85 -18.44
N ILE A 55 -22.58 10.02 -17.83
CA ILE A 55 -22.22 11.25 -18.57
C ILE A 55 -20.89 11.04 -19.29
N TYR A 56 -19.89 10.51 -18.59
CA TYR A 56 -18.58 10.23 -19.17
C TYR A 56 -18.67 9.18 -20.28
N SER A 57 -19.39 8.08 -20.06
CA SER A 57 -19.56 7.02 -21.07
C SER A 57 -20.24 7.54 -22.35
N LEU A 58 -21.29 8.36 -22.22
CA LEU A 58 -21.90 9.00 -23.38
C LEU A 58 -20.95 10.02 -24.04
N ALA A 59 -20.24 10.81 -23.24
CA ALA A 59 -19.27 11.77 -23.75
C ALA A 59 -18.15 11.08 -24.54
N ASP A 60 -17.66 9.93 -24.07
CA ASP A 60 -16.66 9.12 -24.76
C ASP A 60 -17.20 8.57 -26.09
N GLU A 61 -18.40 7.97 -26.06
CA GLU A 61 -19.07 7.45 -27.26
C GLU A 61 -19.26 8.52 -28.35
N TYR A 62 -19.64 9.73 -27.95
CA TYR A 62 -19.83 10.86 -28.86
C TYR A 62 -18.58 11.74 -29.02
N GLN A 63 -17.43 11.32 -28.51
CA GLN A 63 -16.13 12.00 -28.59
C GLN A 63 -16.15 13.46 -28.11
N MET A 64 -16.89 13.73 -27.05
CA MET A 64 -17.04 15.04 -26.40
C MET A 64 -15.92 15.27 -25.38
N THR A 65 -14.71 15.51 -25.88
CA THR A 65 -13.49 15.63 -25.05
C THR A 65 -13.59 16.68 -23.95
N LYS A 66 -14.32 17.78 -24.17
CA LYS A 66 -14.57 18.81 -23.14
C LYS A 66 -15.35 18.23 -21.96
N VAL A 67 -16.46 17.53 -22.22
CA VAL A 67 -17.31 16.94 -21.17
C VAL A 67 -16.56 15.86 -20.41
N MET A 68 -15.78 15.02 -21.12
CA MET A 68 -14.91 14.03 -20.47
C MET A 68 -13.90 14.69 -19.53
N LYS A 69 -13.29 15.81 -19.95
CA LYS A 69 -12.38 16.59 -19.12
C LYS A 69 -13.11 17.18 -17.90
N ASP A 70 -14.31 17.72 -18.07
CA ASP A 70 -15.11 18.29 -16.99
C ASP A 70 -15.49 17.21 -15.95
N CYS A 71 -15.82 15.99 -16.37
CA CYS A 71 -16.00 14.84 -15.48
C CYS A 71 -14.74 14.51 -14.68
N ARG A 72 -13.57 14.45 -15.35
CA ARG A 72 -12.29 14.18 -14.67
C ARG A 72 -11.91 15.29 -13.68
N LEU A 73 -12.18 16.55 -14.02
CA LEU A 73 -11.96 17.71 -13.15
C LEU A 73 -12.90 17.68 -11.93
N PHE A 74 -14.17 17.34 -12.12
CA PHE A 74 -15.11 17.13 -11.02
C PHE A 74 -14.61 16.04 -10.09
N LEU A 75 -14.20 14.90 -10.66
CA LEU A 75 -13.68 13.81 -9.85
C LEU A 75 -12.41 14.24 -9.11
N LEU A 76 -11.50 14.97 -9.76
CA LEU A 76 -10.28 15.51 -9.15
C LEU A 76 -10.57 16.48 -7.98
N SER A 77 -11.54 17.38 -8.14
CA SER A 77 -11.92 18.37 -7.11
C SER A 77 -12.73 17.78 -5.96
N THR A 78 -13.40 16.65 -6.19
CA THR A 78 -14.13 15.93 -5.14
C THR A 78 -13.20 15.53 -4.01
N ARG A 79 -13.59 15.74 -2.75
CA ARG A 79 -12.77 15.39 -1.59
C ARG A 79 -12.73 13.86 -1.40
N LYS A 80 -11.52 13.31 -1.26
CA LYS A 80 -11.30 11.90 -0.94
C LYS A 80 -11.07 11.77 0.57
N THR A 81 -11.69 10.78 1.18
CA THR A 81 -11.57 10.42 2.59
C THR A 81 -11.36 8.91 2.69
N LYS A 82 -11.10 8.39 3.90
CA LYS A 82 -10.90 6.94 4.06
C LYS A 82 -12.15 6.14 3.70
N GLU A 83 -13.32 6.74 3.92
CA GLU A 83 -14.62 6.12 3.76
C GLU A 83 -15.04 6.02 2.29
N ASN A 84 -14.59 6.93 1.43
CA ASN A 84 -14.98 6.97 0.01
C ASN A 84 -13.84 6.69 -0.97
N ALA A 85 -12.59 6.55 -0.51
CA ALA A 85 -11.43 6.46 -1.39
C ALA A 85 -11.47 5.24 -2.33
N MET A 86 -12.08 4.13 -1.91
CA MET A 86 -12.22 2.94 -2.76
C MET A 86 -13.20 3.18 -3.91
N ASP A 87 -14.40 3.66 -3.62
CA ASP A 87 -15.40 4.02 -4.64
C ASP A 87 -14.86 5.07 -5.62
N MET A 88 -14.15 6.07 -5.10
CA MET A 88 -13.51 7.11 -5.90
C MET A 88 -12.40 6.56 -6.79
N LEU A 89 -11.66 5.55 -6.31
CA LEU A 89 -10.63 4.89 -7.10
C LEU A 89 -11.24 4.07 -8.24
N LEU A 90 -12.31 3.32 -8.00
CA LEU A 90 -13.04 2.59 -9.05
C LEU A 90 -13.62 3.55 -10.08
N LEU A 91 -14.18 4.67 -9.64
CA LEU A 91 -14.67 5.68 -10.57
C LEU A 91 -13.52 6.34 -11.35
N ALA A 92 -12.40 6.64 -10.71
CA ALA A 92 -11.20 7.15 -11.38
C ALA A 92 -10.58 6.13 -12.34
N GLN A 93 -10.82 4.84 -12.08
CA GLN A 93 -10.44 3.76 -12.97
C GLN A 93 -11.23 3.84 -14.27
N ASP A 94 -12.56 3.84 -14.17
CA ASP A 94 -13.49 3.93 -15.31
C ASP A 94 -13.30 5.21 -16.14
N LEU A 95 -12.95 6.32 -15.50
CA LEU A 95 -12.78 7.63 -16.16
C LEU A 95 -11.35 7.89 -16.68
N GLU A 96 -10.43 6.94 -16.47
CA GLU A 96 -9.01 7.07 -16.79
C GLU A 96 -8.38 8.34 -16.17
N ALA A 97 -8.81 8.69 -14.96
CA ALA A 97 -8.44 9.93 -14.28
C ALA A 97 -7.19 9.74 -13.42
N ALA A 98 -6.01 9.73 -14.03
CA ALA A 98 -4.73 9.40 -13.37
C ALA A 98 -4.44 10.23 -12.10
N GLU A 99 -4.69 11.54 -12.12
CA GLU A 99 -4.47 12.42 -10.96
C GLU A 99 -5.43 12.10 -9.81
N ALA A 100 -6.68 11.77 -10.12
CA ALA A 100 -7.67 11.36 -9.11
C ALA A 100 -7.32 9.97 -8.53
N ARG A 101 -6.81 9.04 -9.35
CA ARG A 101 -6.28 7.75 -8.88
C ARG A 101 -5.17 7.97 -7.84
N GLN A 102 -4.22 8.86 -8.13
CA GLN A 102 -3.12 9.17 -7.21
C GLN A 102 -3.61 9.70 -5.85
N GLN A 103 -4.59 10.61 -5.85
CA GLN A 103 -5.18 11.12 -4.59
C GLN A 103 -5.83 10.00 -3.76
N CYS A 104 -6.44 9.00 -4.41
CA CYS A 104 -6.99 7.84 -3.72
C CYS A 104 -5.88 6.96 -3.14
N TYR A 105 -4.81 6.70 -3.90
CA TYR A 105 -3.65 5.94 -3.43
C TYR A 105 -3.00 6.59 -2.20
N ASP A 106 -2.87 7.91 -2.14
CA ASP A 106 -2.27 8.62 -1.01
C ASP A 106 -3.01 8.42 0.33
N ILE A 107 -4.29 8.03 0.26
CA ILE A 107 -5.13 7.72 1.42
C ILE A 107 -5.08 6.21 1.69
N LEU A 108 -5.39 5.40 0.69
CA LEU A 108 -5.51 3.94 0.81
C LEU A 108 -4.17 3.29 1.19
N ASN A 109 -3.05 3.78 0.64
CA ASN A 109 -1.72 3.26 0.96
C ASN A 109 -1.35 3.39 2.44
N LYS A 110 -2.03 4.24 3.22
CA LYS A 110 -1.77 4.43 4.65
C LYS A 110 -2.58 3.49 5.56
N MET A 111 -3.51 2.72 5.00
CA MET A 111 -4.32 1.76 5.74
C MET A 111 -3.53 0.47 5.99
N ALA A 112 -4.00 -0.36 6.94
CA ALA A 112 -3.51 -1.72 7.07
C ALA A 112 -3.99 -2.55 5.87
N LEU A 113 -3.20 -3.54 5.46
CA LEU A 113 -3.55 -4.40 4.32
C LEU A 113 -4.87 -5.16 4.57
N THR A 114 -5.09 -5.64 5.80
CA THR A 114 -6.32 -6.33 6.20
C THR A 114 -7.56 -5.45 6.06
N ASP A 115 -7.44 -4.16 6.43
CA ASP A 115 -8.53 -3.21 6.32
C ASP A 115 -8.84 -2.95 4.84
N LEU A 116 -7.79 -2.80 4.02
CA LEU A 116 -7.89 -2.58 2.60
C LEU A 116 -8.55 -3.75 1.86
N GLU A 117 -8.16 -4.99 2.17
CA GLU A 117 -8.75 -6.21 1.62
C GLU A 117 -10.23 -6.37 1.99
N SER A 118 -10.65 -5.82 3.13
CA SER A 118 -12.04 -5.86 3.58
C SER A 118 -12.96 -4.84 2.91
N LEU A 119 -12.40 -3.87 2.17
CA LEU A 119 -13.19 -2.85 1.49
C LEU A 119 -13.95 -3.45 0.31
N GLU A 120 -15.23 -3.09 0.22
CA GLU A 120 -16.05 -3.37 -0.97
C GLU A 120 -15.39 -2.73 -2.19
N GLY A 121 -15.30 -3.48 -3.29
CA GLY A 121 -14.66 -3.02 -4.53
C GLY A 121 -13.16 -3.31 -4.66
N PHE A 122 -12.48 -3.81 -3.61
CA PHE A 122 -11.06 -4.18 -3.73
C PHE A 122 -10.81 -5.24 -4.82
N SER A 123 -11.71 -6.22 -4.94
CA SER A 123 -11.66 -7.26 -5.97
C SER A 123 -11.94 -6.77 -7.40
N GLU A 124 -12.43 -5.54 -7.55
CA GLU A 124 -12.78 -4.93 -8.85
C GLU A 124 -11.66 -4.04 -9.41
N LEU A 125 -10.59 -3.83 -8.63
CA LEU A 125 -9.44 -3.05 -9.06
C LEU A 125 -8.72 -3.70 -10.24
N ASP A 126 -8.34 -2.88 -11.22
CA ASP A 126 -7.50 -3.30 -12.32
C ASP A 126 -6.07 -3.63 -11.84
N GLY A 127 -5.37 -4.47 -12.60
CA GLY A 127 -3.99 -4.85 -12.30
C GLY A 127 -3.07 -3.65 -12.04
N PRO A 128 -3.10 -2.59 -12.88
CA PRO A 128 -2.33 -1.37 -12.63
C PRO A 128 -2.64 -0.69 -11.30
N SER A 129 -3.91 -0.61 -10.88
CA SER A 129 -4.31 0.02 -9.62
C SER A 129 -3.90 -0.81 -8.42
N ILE A 130 -4.05 -2.13 -8.48
CA ILE A 130 -3.52 -3.04 -7.45
C ILE A 130 -2.00 -2.85 -7.33
N GLN A 131 -1.28 -2.81 -8.46
CA GLN A 131 0.17 -2.62 -8.45
C GLN A 131 0.57 -1.25 -7.86
N ALA A 132 -0.10 -0.17 -8.27
CA ALA A 132 0.16 1.19 -7.81
C ALA A 132 -0.15 1.38 -6.31
N LEU A 133 -1.04 0.56 -5.76
CA LEU A 133 -1.42 0.55 -4.36
C LEU A 133 -0.47 -0.32 -3.52
N LEU A 134 -0.29 -1.59 -3.89
CA LEU A 134 0.48 -2.53 -3.08
C LEU A 134 1.99 -2.27 -3.13
N LEU A 135 2.55 -1.83 -4.27
CA LEU A 135 4.00 -1.63 -4.39
C LEU A 135 4.54 -0.57 -3.41
N PRO A 136 3.94 0.63 -3.28
CA PRO A 136 4.35 1.59 -2.25
C PRO A 136 4.19 1.07 -0.82
N MET A 137 3.14 0.27 -0.54
CA MET A 137 2.93 -0.32 0.78
C MET A 137 4.06 -1.30 1.14
N VAL A 138 4.43 -2.19 0.21
CA VAL A 138 5.55 -3.13 0.38
C VAL A 138 6.88 -2.38 0.53
N LYS A 139 7.14 -1.37 -0.29
CA LYS A 139 8.35 -0.55 -0.18
C LYS A 139 8.44 0.14 1.19
N ARG A 140 7.34 0.69 1.70
CA ARG A 140 7.30 1.30 3.03
C ARG A 140 7.56 0.27 4.13
N LEU A 141 7.00 -0.94 4.01
CA LEU A 141 7.25 -2.03 4.95
C LEU A 141 8.75 -2.41 4.96
N GLN A 142 9.34 -2.63 3.79
CA GLN A 142 10.78 -2.93 3.67
C GLN A 142 11.66 -1.82 4.25
N GLN A 143 11.34 -0.54 3.98
CA GLN A 143 12.05 0.60 4.57
C GLN A 143 11.90 0.65 6.10
N CYS A 144 10.73 0.32 6.63
CA CYS A 144 10.48 0.26 8.07
C CYS A 144 11.34 -0.84 8.72
N ILE A 145 11.33 -2.04 8.13
CA ILE A 145 12.13 -3.17 8.61
C ILE A 145 13.63 -2.84 8.54
N SER A 146 14.10 -2.21 7.46
CA SER A 146 15.49 -1.78 7.29
C SER A 146 15.97 -0.82 8.38
N LYS A 147 15.07 0.03 8.91
CA LYS A 147 15.37 0.95 10.02
C LYS A 147 15.34 0.25 11.38
N ILE A 148 14.33 -0.60 11.62
CA ILE A 148 14.13 -1.29 12.90
C ILE A 148 15.18 -2.38 13.12
N PHE A 149 15.60 -3.07 12.06
CA PHE A 149 16.50 -4.21 12.17
C PHE A 149 17.82 -3.92 12.90
N PRO A 150 18.61 -2.88 12.58
CA PRO A 150 19.82 -2.56 13.33
C PRO A 150 19.56 -2.20 14.80
N GLU A 151 18.45 -1.52 15.10
CA GLU A 151 18.05 -1.21 16.48
C GLU A 151 17.72 -2.49 17.25
N PHE A 152 16.97 -3.40 16.63
CA PHE A 152 16.61 -4.70 17.19
C PHE A 152 17.85 -5.57 17.44
N VAL A 153 18.76 -5.63 16.46
CA VAL A 153 20.03 -6.34 16.58
C VAL A 153 20.87 -5.76 17.72
N GLY A 154 20.97 -4.42 17.81
CA GLY A 154 21.70 -3.75 18.89
C GLY A 154 21.12 -4.05 20.27
N ALA A 155 19.79 -4.07 20.39
CA ALA A 155 19.11 -4.46 21.63
C ALA A 155 19.39 -5.94 21.98
N LEU A 156 19.34 -6.84 21.01
CA LEU A 156 19.64 -8.27 21.19
C LEU A 156 21.08 -8.49 21.64
N ASP A 157 22.04 -7.82 21.00
CA ASP A 157 23.45 -7.86 21.37
C ASP A 157 23.68 -7.32 22.78
N GLY A 158 23.03 -6.21 23.14
CA GLY A 158 23.07 -5.65 24.50
C GLY A 158 22.54 -6.63 25.54
N MET A 159 21.40 -7.28 25.25
CA MET A 159 20.84 -8.31 26.12
C MET A 159 21.78 -9.51 26.26
N MET A 160 22.35 -10.01 25.15
CA MET A 160 23.33 -11.09 25.16
C MET A 160 24.57 -10.76 25.99
N TYR A 161 25.08 -9.53 25.86
CA TYR A 161 26.22 -9.04 26.63
C TYR A 161 25.91 -9.04 28.13
N LEU A 162 24.80 -8.41 28.54
CA LEU A 162 24.41 -8.32 29.94
C LEU A 162 24.17 -9.71 30.54
N TRP A 163 23.51 -10.60 29.81
CA TRP A 163 23.20 -11.96 30.28
C TRP A 163 24.45 -12.83 30.42
N SER A 164 25.46 -12.60 29.58
CA SER A 164 26.73 -13.35 29.60
C SER A 164 27.80 -12.73 30.52
N HIS A 165 27.54 -11.55 31.09
CA HIS A 165 28.52 -10.83 31.91
C HIS A 165 28.77 -11.53 33.26
N GLU A 166 30.03 -11.72 33.61
CA GLU A 166 30.45 -12.52 34.77
C GLU A 166 29.89 -11.98 36.09
N ASN A 167 29.89 -10.63 36.22
CA ASN A 167 29.42 -9.90 37.41
C ASN A 167 27.90 -9.60 37.42
N ASN A 168 27.12 -10.07 36.43
CA ASN A 168 25.68 -9.84 36.47
C ASN A 168 25.04 -10.77 37.53
N SER A 169 24.51 -10.20 38.61
CA SER A 169 23.82 -10.95 39.68
C SER A 169 22.40 -11.37 39.30
N VAL A 170 21.82 -10.75 38.26
CA VAL A 170 20.47 -11.01 37.74
C VAL A 170 20.56 -11.90 36.49
N LYS A 171 21.25 -13.03 36.59
CA LYS A 171 21.30 -14.00 35.49
C LYS A 171 19.93 -14.62 35.35
N MET A 172 19.20 -14.34 34.27
CA MET A 172 17.98 -15.08 33.93
C MET A 172 18.34 -16.58 33.81
N SER A 173 18.02 -17.36 34.84
CA SER A 173 18.18 -18.81 34.92
C SER A 173 19.50 -19.38 34.37
N GLY A 174 20.62 -18.73 34.69
CA GLY A 174 21.99 -19.18 34.37
C GLY A 174 22.52 -18.76 32.98
N VAL A 175 23.84 -18.91 32.79
CA VAL A 175 24.54 -18.45 31.56
C VAL A 175 24.17 -19.31 30.35
N PRO A 176 23.88 -18.73 29.17
CA PRO A 176 23.73 -19.48 27.92
C PRO A 176 25.02 -20.20 27.51
N SER A 177 24.88 -21.22 26.65
CA SER A 177 26.02 -21.86 25.99
C SER A 177 26.85 -20.84 25.20
N LYS A 178 28.18 -21.01 25.17
CA LYS A 178 29.09 -20.13 24.43
C LYS A 178 29.33 -20.69 23.02
N CYS A 179 29.37 -19.82 22.02
CA CYS A 179 29.84 -20.21 20.69
C CYS A 179 31.38 -20.12 20.62
N PRO A 180 32.07 -21.19 20.18
CA PRO A 180 33.54 -21.17 20.04
C PRO A 180 34.02 -20.25 18.92
N LYS A 181 33.20 -20.07 17.86
CA LYS A 181 33.50 -19.25 16.69
C LYS A 181 33.16 -17.77 16.92
N HIS A 182 31.99 -17.50 17.48
CA HIS A 182 31.49 -16.15 17.70
C HIS A 182 31.52 -15.80 19.18
N LYS A 183 32.66 -15.26 19.64
CA LYS A 183 32.79 -14.79 21.02
C LYS A 183 31.88 -13.59 21.26
N ILE A 184 31.01 -13.71 22.26
CA ILE A 184 30.11 -12.64 22.72
C ILE A 184 30.81 -11.73 23.73
N PHE A 185 31.87 -12.27 24.36
CA PHE A 185 32.65 -11.63 25.41
C PHE A 185 34.16 -11.68 25.08
N SER A 186 34.84 -10.56 25.32
CA SER A 186 36.29 -10.42 25.37
C SER A 186 36.60 -9.38 26.45
N ALA A 187 37.47 -9.71 27.42
CA ALA A 187 37.85 -8.79 28.49
C ALA A 187 38.51 -7.48 27.99
N ASN A 188 39.03 -7.46 26.75
CA ASN A 188 39.62 -6.29 26.10
C ASN A 188 38.62 -5.54 25.20
N TYR A 189 37.34 -5.53 25.55
CA TYR A 189 36.28 -4.96 24.70
C TYR A 189 36.36 -3.43 24.64
N VAL A 190 36.63 -2.90 23.44
CA VAL A 190 36.46 -1.48 23.12
C VAL A 190 35.00 -1.25 22.72
N ARG A 191 34.29 -0.35 23.40
CA ARG A 191 32.95 0.11 22.99
C ARG A 191 33.04 0.67 21.56
N GLY A 192 32.56 -0.10 20.59
CA GLY A 192 32.47 0.36 19.21
C GLY A 192 32.31 -0.80 18.24
N ARG A 193 31.13 -0.88 17.60
CA ARG A 193 30.79 -1.74 16.46
C ARG A 193 30.55 -3.23 16.77
N PHE A 194 29.43 -3.49 17.45
CA PHE A 194 28.55 -4.57 17.00
C PHE A 194 27.75 -4.02 15.82
N GLY A 195 28.21 -4.32 14.61
CA GLY A 195 27.46 -4.05 13.39
C GLY A 195 26.47 -5.18 13.13
N VAL A 196 25.43 -4.89 12.35
CA VAL A 196 24.43 -5.85 11.84
C VAL A 196 25.10 -7.13 11.31
N ASP A 197 26.26 -6.99 10.67
CA ASP A 197 27.05 -8.08 10.08
C ASP A 197 27.37 -9.22 11.07
N LYS A 198 27.70 -8.92 12.33
CA LYS A 198 28.04 -9.94 13.33
C LYS A 198 26.84 -10.76 13.76
N THR A 199 25.65 -10.15 13.79
CA THR A 199 24.43 -10.88 14.12
C THR A 199 23.95 -11.70 12.92
N CYS A 200 24.09 -11.18 11.70
CA CYS A 200 23.90 -11.94 10.47
C CYS A 200 24.81 -13.17 10.39
N GLU A 201 26.08 -13.07 10.82
CA GLU A 201 27.00 -14.20 10.93
C GLU A 201 26.56 -15.21 12.01
N ARG A 202 26.12 -14.72 13.17
CA ARG A 202 25.64 -15.56 14.28
C ARG A 202 24.37 -16.33 13.92
N ILE A 203 23.43 -15.72 13.22
CA ILE A 203 22.21 -16.41 12.77
C ILE A 203 22.54 -17.53 11.79
N LYS A 204 23.65 -17.46 11.06
CA LYS A 204 24.12 -18.55 10.18
C LYS A 204 24.91 -19.65 10.90
N CYS A 205 25.15 -19.52 12.20
CA CYS A 205 25.98 -20.45 12.98
C CYS A 205 25.11 -21.30 13.92
N ASP A 206 25.22 -22.63 13.78
CA ASP A 206 24.40 -23.59 14.53
C ASP A 206 24.56 -23.44 16.05
N GLU A 207 25.80 -23.22 16.52
CA GLU A 207 26.06 -23.02 17.95
C GLU A 207 25.43 -21.72 18.46
N CYS A 208 25.44 -20.65 17.67
CA CYS A 208 24.78 -19.40 18.00
C CYS A 208 23.25 -19.51 17.96
N ARG A 209 22.69 -20.25 16.99
CA ARG A 209 21.25 -20.56 16.95
C ARG A 209 20.81 -21.32 18.19
N ALA A 210 21.56 -22.36 18.58
CA ALA A 210 21.27 -23.16 19.77
C ALA A 210 21.29 -22.30 21.04
N MET A 211 22.28 -21.42 21.16
CA MET A 211 22.36 -20.46 22.25
C MET A 211 21.16 -19.48 22.27
N LEU A 212 20.79 -18.87 21.13
CA LEU A 212 19.65 -17.97 21.04
C LEU A 212 18.33 -18.66 21.43
N LYS A 213 18.13 -19.92 21.02
CA LYS A 213 16.98 -20.72 21.43
C LYS A 213 16.99 -21.04 22.93
N GLN A 214 18.16 -21.35 23.49
CA GLN A 214 18.30 -21.57 24.93
C GLN A 214 17.98 -20.31 25.73
N MET A 215 18.41 -19.14 25.23
CA MET A 215 18.07 -17.85 25.79
C MET A 215 16.56 -17.63 25.76
N ALA A 216 15.90 -17.80 24.61
CA ALA A 216 14.45 -17.67 24.50
C ALA A 216 13.69 -18.55 25.52
N LYS A 217 14.07 -19.83 25.65
CA LYS A 217 13.51 -20.75 26.64
C LYS A 217 13.63 -20.24 28.08
N LYS A 218 14.79 -19.68 28.42
CA LYS A 218 15.04 -19.14 29.76
C LYS A 218 14.37 -17.80 29.99
N ALA A 219 14.08 -17.02 28.95
CA ALA A 219 13.42 -15.72 29.07
C ALA A 219 12.01 -15.83 29.69
N HIS A 220 11.29 -16.93 29.45
CA HIS A 220 9.98 -17.21 30.07
C HIS A 220 10.03 -17.31 31.60
N SER A 221 11.18 -17.67 32.17
CA SER A 221 11.33 -17.79 33.63
C SER A 221 11.52 -16.44 34.33
N TYR A 222 11.68 -15.36 33.57
CA TYR A 222 11.85 -14.02 34.10
C TYR A 222 10.50 -13.33 34.26
N SER A 223 10.24 -12.78 35.45
CA SER A 223 9.05 -11.98 35.73
C SER A 223 9.18 -10.61 35.07
N SER A 224 8.86 -10.54 33.77
CA SER A 224 8.75 -9.28 33.04
C SER A 224 7.39 -8.64 33.35
N PRO A 225 7.33 -7.31 33.56
CA PRO A 225 6.06 -6.57 33.58
C PRO A 225 5.32 -6.61 32.23
N SER A 226 6.03 -6.94 31.15
CA SER A 226 5.49 -7.12 29.81
C SER A 226 5.18 -8.59 29.53
N SER A 227 4.06 -8.86 28.86
CA SER A 227 3.73 -10.18 28.33
C SER A 227 4.58 -10.57 27.11
N ALA A 228 5.36 -9.64 26.55
CA ALA A 228 6.26 -9.88 25.42
C ALA A 228 7.67 -10.26 25.90
N TYR A 229 8.24 -11.30 25.27
CA TYR A 229 9.59 -11.82 25.53
C TYR A 229 10.24 -12.31 24.23
N ILE A 230 11.55 -12.53 24.25
CA ILE A 230 12.27 -13.19 23.15
C ILE A 230 11.72 -14.62 23.03
N SER A 231 10.96 -14.90 21.98
CA SER A 231 10.36 -16.21 21.74
C SER A 231 11.35 -17.19 21.11
N GLU A 232 11.02 -18.48 21.14
CA GLU A 232 11.84 -19.52 20.49
C GLU A 232 11.99 -19.31 18.96
N ASN A 233 11.12 -18.47 18.37
CA ASN A 233 11.12 -18.12 16.96
C ASN A 233 12.10 -16.99 16.61
N ILE A 234 12.87 -16.46 17.59
CA ILE A 234 13.79 -15.33 17.38
C ILE A 234 14.75 -15.53 16.19
N VAL A 235 15.23 -16.77 15.98
CA VAL A 235 16.10 -17.10 14.84
C VAL A 235 15.34 -16.93 13.52
N SER A 236 14.14 -17.51 13.42
CA SER A 236 13.28 -17.40 12.23
C SER A 236 12.90 -15.96 11.91
N VAL A 237 12.54 -15.17 12.94
CA VAL A 237 12.21 -13.74 12.77
C VAL A 237 13.42 -12.96 12.23
N LEU A 238 14.61 -13.20 12.78
CA LEU A 238 15.82 -12.53 12.30
C LEU A 238 16.18 -12.94 10.86
N GLU A 239 16.00 -14.21 10.51
CA GLU A 239 16.19 -14.69 9.12
C GLU A 239 15.22 -14.00 8.16
N GLU A 240 13.94 -13.93 8.50
CA GLU A 240 12.92 -13.28 7.68
C GLU A 240 13.19 -11.77 7.53
N MET A 241 13.53 -11.08 8.61
CA MET A 241 13.91 -9.67 8.55
C MET A 241 15.15 -9.47 7.67
N MET A 242 16.15 -10.34 7.75
CA MET A 242 17.32 -10.29 6.87
C MET A 242 16.94 -10.47 5.40
N ASP A 243 16.09 -11.45 5.09
CA ASP A 243 15.65 -11.71 3.72
C ASP A 243 14.87 -10.54 3.13
N LEU A 244 14.05 -9.85 3.94
CA LEU A 244 13.30 -8.68 3.52
C LEU A 244 14.17 -7.41 3.30
N ILE A 245 15.36 -7.37 3.90
CA ILE A 245 16.31 -6.23 3.80
C ILE A 245 17.39 -6.46 2.75
N LYS A 246 17.64 -7.70 2.32
CA LYS A 246 18.60 -7.98 1.25
C LYS A 246 18.18 -7.22 -0.01
N GLU A 247 18.95 -6.19 -0.35
CA GLU A 247 18.88 -5.57 -1.67
C GLU A 247 19.32 -6.64 -2.68
N HIS A 248 18.41 -7.07 -3.54
CA HIS A 248 18.70 -7.89 -4.72
C HIS A 248 19.34 -7.03 -5.81
#